data_AF-A0A1V0TL50-F1
#
_entry.id   AF-A0A1V0TL50-F1
#
_cell.length_a   1.000
_cell.length_b   1.000
_cell.length_c   1.000
_cell.angle_alpha   90.00
_cell.angle_beta   90.00
_cell.angle_gamma   90.00
#
_symmetry.space_group_name_H-M   'P 1'
#
loop_
_entity.id
_entity.type
_entity.pdbx_description
1 polymer ?
#
loop_
_entity_poly.entity_id
_entity_poly.type
_entity_poly.pdbx_seq_one_letter_code
_entity_poly.pdbx_strand_id
1 'polypeptide(L)'
;MQIIVDQGEGAPDDKGLLPDPIVRTDDHPPEEIGKWQASHYAKFSDIAKGLDGIGVVLDDNGKQKYTIDDAEVIWPVLDDPDLKTVAADQPVKDLMELSNAVYCYVLALLDAIYRTPMEALAPKSLDPFTKSVRYGYERAFIAAMQGLLYPVCDLLVRTPLVANQPVHAGPPFQYYAFTTKKPKAELAALCEKLLTEFPALGGDDGVQRQIALLPDIELP
;
A
#
# COMPACT_ATOMS: atom_id res chain seq x y z
N MET A 1 -2.38 -17.48 -16.61
CA MET A 1 -3.54 -17.74 -15.74
C MET A 1 -3.19 -18.69 -14.60
N GLN A 2 -2.39 -19.74 -14.87
CA GLN A 2 -1.90 -20.70 -13.87
C GLN A 2 -1.23 -20.03 -12.65
N ILE A 3 -0.31 -19.09 -12.84
CA ILE A 3 0.38 -18.37 -11.74
C ILE A 3 -0.59 -17.71 -10.73
N ILE A 4 -1.69 -17.10 -11.19
CA ILE A 4 -2.64 -16.42 -10.29
C ILE A 4 -3.39 -17.44 -9.43
N VAL A 5 -3.82 -18.55 -10.05
CA VAL A 5 -4.52 -19.63 -9.36
C VAL A 5 -3.59 -20.32 -8.38
N ASP A 6 -2.38 -20.65 -8.81
CA ASP A 6 -1.37 -21.30 -7.97
C ASP A 6 -1.03 -20.43 -6.75
N GLN A 7 -0.83 -19.12 -6.93
CA GLN A 7 -0.62 -18.18 -5.81
C GLN A 7 -1.80 -18.10 -4.84
N GLY A 8 -3.03 -18.16 -5.36
CA GLY A 8 -4.24 -18.12 -4.54
C GLY A 8 -4.46 -19.40 -3.73
N GLU A 9 -4.53 -20.52 -4.44
CA GLU A 9 -5.08 -21.78 -3.92
C GLU A 9 -3.99 -22.84 -3.67
N GLY A 10 -2.82 -22.72 -4.32
CA GLY A 10 -1.86 -23.81 -4.47
C GLY A 10 -2.23 -24.75 -5.61
N ALA A 11 -1.30 -25.59 -6.03
CA ALA A 11 -1.52 -26.67 -6.98
C ALA A 11 -1.82 -28.00 -6.25
N PRO A 12 -2.64 -28.91 -6.83
CA PRO A 12 -3.01 -30.16 -6.17
C PRO A 12 -1.83 -31.04 -5.72
N ASP A 13 -0.70 -30.91 -6.40
CA ASP A 13 0.55 -31.66 -6.19
C ASP A 13 1.56 -30.94 -5.28
N ASP A 14 1.35 -29.66 -4.96
CA ASP A 14 2.33 -28.82 -4.28
C ASP A 14 2.11 -28.69 -2.77
N LYS A 15 1.03 -29.31 -2.24
CA LYS A 15 0.63 -29.27 -0.82
C LYS A 15 0.50 -27.84 -0.24
N GLY A 16 0.21 -26.86 -1.09
CA GLY A 16 0.12 -25.44 -0.73
C GLY A 16 1.45 -24.69 -0.73
N LEU A 17 2.52 -25.26 -1.30
CA LEU A 17 3.85 -24.64 -1.39
C LEU A 17 4.24 -24.36 -2.84
N LEU A 18 4.55 -23.11 -3.14
CA LEU A 18 4.90 -22.64 -4.48
C LEU A 18 6.39 -22.30 -4.54
N PRO A 19 7.05 -22.46 -5.69
CA PRO A 19 8.39 -21.94 -5.87
C PRO A 19 8.39 -20.40 -5.69
N ASP A 20 9.44 -19.88 -5.05
CA ASP A 20 9.63 -18.44 -4.90
C ASP A 20 9.77 -17.80 -6.30
N PRO A 21 8.94 -16.80 -6.66
CA PRO A 21 8.94 -16.18 -7.98
C PRO A 21 10.25 -15.43 -8.32
N ILE A 22 11.11 -15.19 -7.33
CA ILE A 22 12.44 -14.58 -7.50
C ILE A 22 13.47 -15.64 -7.95
N VAL A 23 13.24 -16.91 -7.64
CA VAL A 23 14.15 -18.01 -8.01
C VAL A 23 13.85 -18.45 -9.45
N ARG A 24 14.60 -17.87 -10.40
CA ARG A 24 14.60 -18.26 -11.81
C ARG A 24 15.70 -19.29 -12.07
N THR A 25 15.41 -20.55 -11.84
CA THR A 25 16.25 -21.67 -12.31
C THR A 25 15.47 -22.49 -13.34
N ASP A 26 16.17 -23.00 -14.37
CA ASP A 26 15.57 -23.86 -15.41
C ASP A 26 15.09 -25.21 -14.84
N ASP A 27 15.57 -25.56 -13.64
CA ASP A 27 15.14 -26.73 -12.88
C ASP A 27 13.84 -26.43 -12.14
N HIS A 28 12.73 -26.94 -12.68
CA HIS A 28 11.46 -27.01 -11.97
C HIS A 28 11.34 -28.35 -11.21
N PRO A 29 11.23 -28.39 -9.86
CA PRO A 29 11.52 -27.35 -8.87
C PRO A 29 12.81 -27.63 -8.02
N PRO A 30 13.47 -26.60 -7.47
CA PRO A 30 14.70 -26.73 -6.67
C PRO A 30 14.46 -27.11 -5.19
N GLU A 31 15.28 -28.03 -4.65
CA GLU A 31 15.06 -28.74 -3.36
C GLU A 31 15.31 -27.93 -2.06
N GLU A 32 15.82 -26.70 -2.11
CA GLU A 32 16.33 -25.99 -0.92
C GLU A 32 15.28 -25.16 -0.14
N ILE A 33 15.44 -25.09 1.18
CA ILE A 33 14.67 -24.23 2.10
C ILE A 33 14.82 -22.76 1.69
N GLY A 34 13.71 -22.00 1.71
CA GLY A 34 13.68 -20.59 1.27
C GLY A 34 13.42 -20.41 -0.24
N LYS A 35 13.26 -21.51 -0.98
CA LYS A 35 12.79 -21.49 -2.38
C LYS A 35 11.30 -21.84 -2.52
N TRP A 36 10.60 -21.97 -1.39
CA TRP A 36 9.18 -22.30 -1.31
C TRP A 36 8.43 -21.21 -0.52
N GLN A 37 7.26 -20.83 -0.98
CA GLN A 37 6.32 -19.96 -0.27
C GLN A 37 4.95 -20.60 -0.17
N ALA A 38 4.29 -20.46 0.97
CA ALA A 38 2.91 -20.91 1.10
C ALA A 38 1.97 -20.14 0.16
N SER A 39 0.96 -20.81 -0.39
CA SER A 39 -0.15 -20.17 -1.12
C SER A 39 -0.90 -19.21 -0.20
N HIS A 40 -1.67 -18.28 -0.77
CA HIS A 40 -2.48 -17.36 0.03
C HIS A 40 -3.46 -18.12 0.94
N TYR A 41 -4.11 -19.17 0.43
CA TYR A 41 -5.01 -20.00 1.25
C TYR A 41 -4.30 -20.62 2.45
N ALA A 42 -3.12 -21.23 2.25
CA ALA A 42 -2.35 -21.83 3.34
C ALA A 42 -1.95 -20.80 4.39
N LYS A 43 -1.40 -19.65 3.96
CA LYS A 43 -1.01 -18.54 4.85
C LYS A 43 -2.18 -18.04 5.70
N PHE A 44 -3.33 -17.78 5.09
CA PHE A 44 -4.50 -17.27 5.83
C PHE A 44 -5.16 -18.34 6.70
N SER A 45 -5.12 -19.61 6.30
CA SER A 45 -5.52 -20.75 7.15
C SER A 45 -4.68 -20.81 8.41
N ASP A 46 -3.36 -20.65 8.28
CA ASP A 46 -2.44 -20.72 9.41
C ASP A 46 -2.62 -19.54 10.36
N ILE A 47 -2.88 -18.34 9.82
CA ILE A 47 -3.29 -17.17 10.61
C ILE A 47 -4.61 -17.43 11.35
N ALA A 48 -5.63 -17.94 10.68
CA ALA A 48 -6.93 -18.23 11.28
C ALA A 48 -6.85 -19.32 12.37
N LYS A 49 -5.89 -20.25 12.25
CA LYS A 49 -5.61 -21.29 13.25
C LYS A 49 -4.68 -20.81 14.37
N GLY A 50 -4.16 -19.58 14.29
CA GLY A 50 -3.19 -19.03 15.23
C GLY A 50 -1.83 -19.72 15.18
N LEU A 51 -1.49 -20.37 14.07
CA LEU A 51 -0.20 -21.01 13.84
C LEU A 51 0.85 -19.99 13.40
N ASP A 52 0.41 -19.02 12.60
CA ASP A 52 1.16 -17.83 12.22
C ASP A 52 0.35 -16.58 12.59
N GLY A 53 0.98 -15.41 12.64
CA GLY A 53 0.31 -14.16 12.95
C GLY A 53 0.98 -12.99 12.24
N ILE A 54 0.21 -11.96 11.93
CA ILE A 54 0.78 -10.68 11.52
C ILE A 54 1.46 -10.09 12.77
N GLY A 55 2.79 -10.11 12.81
CA GLY A 55 3.55 -9.66 13.97
C GLY A 55 3.61 -10.67 15.13
N VAL A 56 3.93 -11.94 14.87
CA VAL A 56 4.23 -12.93 15.92
C VAL A 56 5.42 -12.44 16.75
N VAL A 57 5.12 -11.73 17.83
CA VAL A 57 6.08 -11.43 18.88
C VAL A 57 5.97 -12.57 19.88
N LEU A 58 7.05 -13.32 20.06
CA LEU A 58 7.17 -14.23 21.19
C LEU A 58 7.58 -13.42 22.43
N ASP A 59 7.00 -13.75 23.58
CA ASP A 59 7.48 -13.26 24.87
C ASP A 59 8.82 -13.92 25.25
N ASP A 60 9.39 -13.51 26.37
CA ASP A 60 10.67 -14.04 26.88
C ASP A 60 10.64 -15.54 27.19
N ASN A 61 9.45 -16.17 27.22
CA ASN A 61 9.26 -17.60 27.44
C ASN A 61 8.99 -18.37 26.14
N GLY A 62 9.10 -17.73 24.97
CA GLY A 62 8.83 -18.33 23.67
C GLY A 62 7.35 -18.55 23.38
N LYS A 63 6.46 -17.92 24.15
CA LYS A 63 5.00 -17.99 23.94
C LYS A 63 4.56 -16.80 23.09
N GLN A 64 3.61 -17.02 22.18
CA GLN A 64 3.00 -15.92 21.43
C GLN A 64 2.43 -14.86 22.39
N LYS A 65 2.94 -13.64 22.27
CA LYS A 65 2.58 -12.48 23.09
C LYS A 65 1.26 -11.85 22.64
N TYR A 66 1.05 -11.77 21.32
CA TYR A 66 -0.10 -11.12 20.70
C TYR A 66 -0.80 -12.05 19.70
N THR A 67 -2.13 -12.01 19.67
CA THR A 67 -2.94 -12.59 18.58
C THR A 67 -3.31 -11.50 17.57
N ILE A 68 -3.83 -11.88 16.40
CA ILE A 68 -4.26 -10.93 15.36
C ILE A 68 -5.40 -10.00 15.81
N ASP A 69 -6.13 -10.40 16.84
CA ASP A 69 -7.26 -9.65 17.41
C ASP A 69 -6.88 -8.90 18.70
N ASP A 70 -5.60 -8.89 19.08
CA ASP A 70 -5.16 -8.25 20.32
C ASP A 70 -5.18 -6.72 20.16
N ALA A 71 -5.93 -6.05 21.04
CA ALA A 71 -6.09 -4.60 21.05
C ALA A 71 -4.77 -3.83 21.24
N GLU A 72 -3.69 -4.48 21.70
CA GLU A 72 -2.36 -3.88 21.75
C GLU A 72 -1.69 -3.74 20.36
N VAL A 73 -2.13 -4.52 19.37
CA VAL A 73 -1.52 -4.53 18.01
C VAL A 73 -2.46 -4.09 16.90
N ILE A 74 -3.77 -3.96 17.18
CA ILE A 74 -4.76 -3.43 16.24
C ILE A 74 -5.21 -2.03 16.65
N TRP A 75 -5.29 -1.12 15.69
CA TRP A 75 -5.85 0.21 15.93
C TRP A 75 -7.39 0.13 15.92
N PRO A 76 -8.08 0.67 16.94
CA PRO A 76 -9.54 0.74 16.96
C PRO A 76 -10.01 1.86 16.01
N VAL A 77 -10.27 1.53 14.76
CA VAL A 77 -10.77 2.46 13.73
C VAL A 77 -12.26 2.26 13.49
N LEU A 78 -12.92 3.27 12.90
CA LEU A 78 -14.30 3.12 12.43
C LEU A 78 -14.39 2.23 11.19
N ASP A 79 -15.46 1.43 11.12
CA ASP A 79 -15.87 0.78 9.89
C ASP A 79 -16.42 1.81 8.90
N ASP A 80 -16.00 1.71 7.63
CA ASP A 80 -16.50 2.50 6.49
C ASP A 80 -16.68 4.02 6.79
N PRO A 81 -15.64 4.74 7.25
CA PRO A 81 -15.79 6.13 7.61
C PRO A 81 -16.11 6.99 6.38
N ASP A 82 -17.22 7.73 6.40
CA ASP A 82 -17.59 8.65 5.32
C ASP A 82 -17.31 10.10 5.73
N LEU A 83 -16.45 10.79 4.97
CA LEU A 83 -16.09 12.20 5.19
C LEU A 83 -17.30 13.13 5.37
N LYS A 84 -18.43 12.84 4.71
CA LYS A 84 -19.64 13.68 4.78
C LYS A 84 -20.38 13.56 6.10
N THR A 85 -20.31 12.40 6.75
CA THR A 85 -21.17 12.05 7.88
C THR A 85 -20.38 11.79 9.17
N VAL A 86 -19.08 11.48 9.06
CA VAL A 86 -18.23 11.20 10.20
C VAL A 86 -18.10 12.42 11.12
N ALA A 87 -18.27 12.18 12.42
CA ALA A 87 -17.96 13.15 13.46
C ALA A 87 -16.46 13.04 13.79
N ALA A 88 -15.68 14.01 13.32
CA ALA A 88 -14.23 14.07 13.49
C ALA A 88 -13.77 15.53 13.58
N ASP A 89 -12.62 15.75 14.23
CA ASP A 89 -11.99 17.08 14.26
C ASP A 89 -11.60 17.51 12.83
N GLN A 90 -11.69 18.81 12.53
CA GLN A 90 -11.48 19.28 11.15
C GLN A 90 -10.11 18.93 10.57
N PRO A 91 -8.98 19.03 11.30
CA PRO A 91 -7.68 18.59 10.78
C PRO A 91 -7.68 17.10 10.40
N VAL A 92 -8.37 16.26 11.18
CA VAL A 92 -8.49 14.81 10.90
C VAL A 92 -9.29 14.58 9.63
N LYS A 93 -10.39 15.31 9.42
CA LYS A 93 -11.16 15.25 8.16
C LYS A 93 -10.32 15.67 6.95
N ASP A 94 -9.54 16.74 7.10
CA ASP A 94 -8.65 17.21 6.04
C ASP A 94 -7.56 16.15 5.73
N LEU A 95 -7.06 15.43 6.73
CA LEU A 95 -6.12 14.32 6.56
C LEU A 95 -6.77 13.10 5.88
N MET A 96 -8.02 12.78 6.24
CA MET A 96 -8.82 11.74 5.57
C MET A 96 -9.07 12.09 4.09
N GLU A 97 -9.28 13.37 3.77
CA GLU A 97 -9.38 13.86 2.39
C GLU A 97 -8.07 13.69 1.63
N LEU A 98 -6.92 14.03 2.22
CA LEU A 98 -5.61 13.75 1.63
C LEU A 98 -5.43 12.25 1.35
N SER A 99 -5.84 11.36 2.27
CA SER A 99 -5.77 9.90 2.07
C SER A 99 -6.57 9.45 0.86
N ASN A 100 -7.80 9.95 0.70
CA ASN A 100 -8.63 9.67 -0.48
C ASN A 100 -7.99 10.16 -1.78
N ALA A 101 -7.42 11.36 -1.77
CA ALA A 101 -6.73 11.92 -2.93
C ALA A 101 -5.50 11.08 -3.30
N VAL A 102 -4.67 10.71 -2.33
CA VAL A 102 -3.49 9.85 -2.54
C VAL A 102 -3.90 8.48 -3.08
N TYR A 103 -4.94 7.86 -2.51
CA TYR A 103 -5.48 6.60 -3.02
C TYR A 103 -5.95 6.71 -4.47
N CYS A 104 -6.73 7.75 -4.79
CA CYS A 104 -7.21 7.97 -6.15
C CYS A 104 -6.07 8.27 -7.14
N TYR A 105 -5.01 8.94 -6.69
CA TYR A 105 -3.80 9.14 -7.49
C TYR A 105 -3.06 7.83 -7.78
N VAL A 106 -2.96 6.93 -6.80
CA VAL A 106 -2.39 5.59 -6.98
C VAL A 106 -3.19 4.79 -8.02
N LEU A 107 -4.53 4.85 -7.96
CA LEU A 107 -5.38 4.22 -8.97
C LEU A 107 -5.20 4.85 -10.36
N ALA A 108 -5.09 6.18 -10.43
CA ALA A 108 -4.81 6.87 -11.69
C ALA A 108 -3.43 6.52 -12.28
N LEU A 109 -2.42 6.28 -11.43
CA LEU A 109 -1.13 5.76 -11.86
C LEU A 109 -1.24 4.35 -12.43
N LEU A 110 -2.02 3.46 -11.81
CA LEU A 110 -2.30 2.13 -12.38
C LEU A 110 -2.95 2.25 -13.75
N ASP A 111 -3.96 3.10 -13.91
CA ASP A 111 -4.58 3.38 -15.20
C ASP A 111 -3.56 3.85 -16.25
N ALA A 112 -2.67 4.77 -15.87
CA ALA A 112 -1.59 5.23 -16.75
C ALA A 112 -0.64 4.09 -17.14
N ILE A 113 -0.27 3.21 -16.21
CA ILE A 113 0.56 2.02 -16.48
C ILE A 113 -0.14 1.09 -17.47
N TYR A 114 -1.42 0.78 -17.26
CA TYR A 114 -2.18 -0.13 -18.12
C TYR A 114 -2.43 0.43 -19.52
N ARG A 115 -2.57 1.76 -19.66
CA ARG A 115 -2.70 2.43 -20.96
C ARG A 115 -1.36 2.59 -21.68
N THR A 116 -0.24 2.58 -20.97
CA THR A 116 1.09 2.73 -21.57
C THR A 116 1.55 1.37 -22.11
N PRO A 117 1.81 1.23 -23.42
CA PRO A 117 2.24 -0.05 -23.99
C PRO A 117 3.50 -0.57 -23.31
N MET A 118 3.55 -1.89 -23.09
CA MET A 118 4.80 -2.55 -22.74
C MET A 118 5.66 -2.59 -24.01
N GLU A 119 6.82 -1.93 -23.99
CA GLU A 119 7.79 -2.07 -25.09
C GLU A 119 8.28 -3.52 -25.11
N ALA A 120 7.68 -4.36 -25.96
CA ALA A 120 7.90 -5.80 -25.99
C ALA A 120 9.37 -6.19 -26.24
N LEU A 121 10.17 -5.28 -26.81
CA LEU A 121 11.59 -5.42 -27.07
C LEU A 121 12.21 -4.03 -27.07
N ALA A 122 12.56 -3.48 -25.91
CA ALA A 122 13.48 -2.35 -25.89
C ALA A 122 14.74 -2.77 -26.70
N PRO A 123 15.11 -2.04 -27.76
CA PRO A 123 16.36 -2.30 -28.48
C PRO A 123 17.50 -2.45 -27.47
N LYS A 124 18.39 -3.44 -27.64
CA LYS A 124 19.51 -3.72 -26.71
C LYS A 124 20.41 -2.51 -26.40
N SER A 125 20.29 -1.44 -27.18
CA SER A 125 21.01 -0.16 -27.05
C SER A 125 20.28 0.89 -26.20
N LEU A 126 19.05 0.63 -25.75
CA LEU A 126 18.29 1.51 -24.88
C LEU A 126 18.27 0.93 -23.47
N ASP A 127 18.73 1.71 -22.51
CA ASP A 127 18.55 1.40 -21.10
C ASP A 127 17.07 1.63 -20.73
N PRO A 128 16.29 0.57 -20.47
CA PRO A 128 14.88 0.71 -20.13
C PRO A 128 14.69 1.45 -18.80
N PHE A 129 15.69 1.48 -17.90
CA PHE A 129 15.61 2.17 -16.62
C PHE A 129 15.57 3.69 -16.77
N THR A 130 16.19 4.25 -17.82
CA THR A 130 16.30 5.71 -18.01
C THR A 130 15.36 6.26 -19.07
N LYS A 131 14.78 5.42 -19.95
CA LYS A 131 14.02 5.90 -21.11
C LYS A 131 12.60 5.34 -21.26
N SER A 132 12.22 4.31 -20.51
CA SER A 132 10.85 3.76 -20.58
C SER A 132 9.87 4.57 -19.75
N VAL A 133 8.88 5.17 -20.41
CA VAL A 133 7.78 5.90 -19.77
C VAL A 133 6.99 4.96 -18.84
N ARG A 134 6.70 3.75 -19.31
CA ARG A 134 5.97 2.74 -18.51
C ARG A 134 6.75 2.37 -17.26
N TYR A 135 8.05 2.12 -17.39
CA TYR A 135 8.91 1.79 -16.24
C TYR A 135 8.93 2.95 -15.23
N GLY A 136 8.99 4.19 -15.71
CA GLY A 136 8.86 5.38 -14.86
C GLY A 136 7.57 5.38 -14.05
N TYR A 137 6.43 5.06 -14.67
CA TYR A 137 5.16 4.92 -13.95
C TYR A 137 5.14 3.75 -12.96
N GLU A 138 5.70 2.59 -13.32
CA GLU A 138 5.78 1.43 -12.41
C GLU A 138 6.63 1.74 -11.16
N ARG A 139 7.74 2.47 -11.33
CA ARG A 139 8.56 2.95 -10.20
C ARG A 139 7.85 4.03 -9.38
N ALA A 140 7.16 4.95 -10.05
CA ALA A 140 6.35 5.97 -9.38
C ALA A 140 5.18 5.36 -8.60
N PHE A 141 4.56 4.28 -9.10
CA PHE A 141 3.51 3.55 -8.39
C PHE A 141 4.04 2.94 -7.08
N ILE A 142 5.19 2.27 -7.12
CA ILE A 142 5.84 1.74 -5.91
C ILE A 142 6.17 2.88 -4.93
N ALA A 143 6.74 3.99 -5.44
CA ALA A 143 7.06 5.15 -4.63
C ALA A 143 5.80 5.83 -4.03
N ALA A 144 4.68 5.88 -4.77
CA ALA A 144 3.43 6.44 -4.27
C ALA A 144 2.80 5.56 -3.18
N MET A 145 2.84 4.24 -3.35
CA MET A 145 2.36 3.29 -2.34
C MET A 145 3.14 3.43 -1.02
N GLN A 146 4.48 3.45 -1.10
CA GLN A 146 5.35 3.43 0.09
C GLN A 146 5.67 4.81 0.67
N GLY A 147 5.76 5.83 -0.17
CA GLY A 147 6.17 7.19 0.21
C GLY A 147 5.02 8.17 0.41
N LEU A 148 3.79 7.83 -0.04
CA LEU A 148 2.61 8.67 0.18
C LEU A 148 1.49 7.91 0.88
N LEU A 149 0.97 6.83 0.27
CA LEU A 149 -0.23 6.16 0.78
C LEU A 149 0.02 5.55 2.16
N TYR A 150 1.10 4.77 2.32
CA TYR A 150 1.43 4.17 3.61
C TYR A 150 1.65 5.22 4.73
N PRO A 151 2.50 6.25 4.58
CA PRO A 151 2.71 7.23 5.65
C PRO A 151 1.46 8.04 6.01
N VAL A 152 0.61 8.37 5.02
CA VAL A 152 -0.65 9.07 5.29
C VAL A 152 -1.63 8.17 6.05
N CYS A 153 -1.75 6.90 5.65
CA CYS A 153 -2.58 5.93 6.37
C CYS A 153 -2.04 5.61 7.78
N ASP A 154 -0.72 5.47 7.94
CA ASP A 154 -0.07 5.27 9.24
C ASP A 154 -0.33 6.46 10.18
N LEU A 155 -0.25 7.69 9.66
CA LEU A 155 -0.56 8.88 10.43
C LEU A 155 -2.05 8.92 10.85
N LEU A 156 -2.97 8.56 9.94
CA LEU A 156 -4.40 8.46 10.26
C LEU A 156 -4.65 7.51 11.42
N VAL A 157 -4.17 6.27 11.33
CA VAL A 157 -4.46 5.25 12.36
C VAL A 157 -3.81 5.56 13.70
N ARG A 158 -2.80 6.43 13.76
CA ARG A 158 -2.21 6.94 15.01
C ARG A 158 -2.93 8.16 15.58
N THR A 159 -3.81 8.78 14.80
CA THR A 159 -4.51 10.01 15.17
C THR A 159 -5.91 9.68 15.70
N PRO A 160 -6.27 10.10 16.93
CA PRO A 160 -7.63 9.99 17.43
C PRO A 160 -8.62 10.70 16.50
N LEU A 161 -9.77 10.08 16.24
CA LEU A 161 -10.80 10.64 15.35
C LEU A 161 -11.37 11.97 15.89
N VAL A 162 -11.56 12.01 17.21
CA VAL A 162 -11.92 13.19 17.99
C VAL A 162 -11.01 13.21 19.21
N ALA A 163 -10.51 14.39 19.58
CA ALA A 163 -9.63 14.54 20.74
C ALA A 163 -10.17 13.84 22.00
N ASN A 164 -9.30 13.04 22.63
CA ASN A 164 -9.57 12.25 23.85
C ASN A 164 -10.58 11.10 23.70
N GLN A 165 -10.92 10.69 22.47
CA GLN A 165 -11.69 9.46 22.23
C GLN A 165 -10.76 8.27 21.95
N PRO A 166 -11.17 7.04 22.31
CA PRO A 166 -10.36 5.84 22.09
C PRO A 166 -10.38 5.34 20.64
N VAL A 167 -11.17 5.98 19.76
CA VAL A 167 -11.30 5.59 18.35
C VAL A 167 -10.36 6.45 17.49
N HIS A 168 -9.63 5.80 16.61
CA HIS A 168 -8.66 6.39 15.71
C HIS A 168 -9.23 6.60 14.31
N ALA A 169 -8.62 7.50 13.55
CA ALA A 169 -9.02 7.76 12.18
C ALA A 169 -8.52 6.64 11.26
N GLY A 170 -9.45 5.98 10.55
CA GLY A 170 -9.11 5.04 9.48
C GLY A 170 -9.02 5.75 8.12
N PRO A 171 -8.25 5.21 7.15
CA PRO A 171 -8.32 5.66 5.76
C PRO A 171 -9.71 5.36 5.15
N PRO A 172 -10.42 6.35 4.60
CA PRO A 172 -11.76 6.14 4.05
C PRO A 172 -11.80 5.39 2.72
N PHE A 173 -10.74 5.51 1.92
CA PHE A 173 -10.67 5.01 0.53
C PHE A 173 -11.85 5.46 -0.35
N GLN A 174 -12.43 6.62 -0.07
CA GLN A 174 -13.50 7.19 -0.87
C GLN A 174 -12.94 7.82 -2.15
N TYR A 175 -13.80 7.95 -3.17
CA TYR A 175 -13.44 8.62 -4.40
C TYR A 175 -13.18 10.12 -4.15
N TYR A 176 -12.00 10.57 -4.56
CA TYR A 176 -11.61 11.97 -4.59
C TYR A 176 -11.65 12.48 -6.04
N ALA A 177 -12.51 13.46 -6.29
CA ALA A 177 -12.69 14.05 -7.60
C ALA A 177 -11.70 15.21 -7.80
N PHE A 178 -10.55 14.92 -8.38
CA PHE A 178 -9.58 15.97 -8.74
C PHE A 178 -10.23 17.05 -9.61
N THR A 179 -9.96 18.31 -9.28
CA THR A 179 -10.52 19.47 -9.98
C THR A 179 -9.82 19.74 -11.31
N THR A 180 -8.62 19.20 -11.49
CA THR A 180 -7.83 19.34 -12.72
C THR A 180 -7.44 17.97 -13.27
N LYS A 181 -7.10 17.93 -14.57
CA LYS A 181 -6.55 16.71 -15.19
C LYS A 181 -5.14 16.36 -14.70
N LYS A 182 -4.47 17.23 -13.93
CA LYS A 182 -3.11 17.05 -13.42
C LYS A 182 -3.14 17.00 -11.88
N PRO A 183 -3.33 15.81 -11.29
CA PRO A 183 -3.66 15.66 -9.88
C PRO A 183 -2.53 16.04 -8.92
N LYS A 184 -1.27 16.04 -9.38
CA LYS A 184 -0.08 16.29 -8.54
C LYS A 184 -0.13 17.65 -7.81
N ALA A 185 -0.54 18.70 -8.50
CA ALA A 185 -0.60 20.04 -7.92
C ALA A 185 -1.65 20.13 -6.79
N GLU A 186 -2.77 19.45 -6.98
CA GLU A 186 -3.85 19.39 -5.98
C GLU A 186 -3.45 18.55 -4.76
N LEU A 187 -2.75 17.43 -4.96
CA LEU A 187 -2.13 16.66 -3.87
C LEU A 187 -1.17 17.51 -3.03
N ALA A 188 -0.32 18.29 -3.69
CA ALA A 188 0.61 19.18 -3.01
C ALA A 188 -0.14 20.21 -2.15
N ALA A 189 -1.18 20.83 -2.70
CA ALA A 189 -1.99 21.82 -1.99
C ALA A 189 -2.71 21.22 -0.77
N LEU A 190 -3.29 20.01 -0.90
CA LEU A 190 -3.92 19.30 0.22
C LEU A 190 -2.90 18.99 1.33
N CYS A 191 -1.71 18.50 0.95
CA CYS A 191 -0.64 18.20 1.90
C CYS A 191 -0.12 19.46 2.60
N GLU A 192 0.09 20.56 1.86
CA GLU A 192 0.57 21.83 2.41
C GLU A 192 -0.39 22.43 3.44
N LYS A 193 -1.70 22.34 3.21
CA LYS A 193 -2.73 22.79 4.16
C LYS A 193 -2.61 22.08 5.52
N LEU A 194 -2.14 20.83 5.53
CA LEU A 194 -2.06 19.99 6.72
C LEU A 194 -0.76 20.16 7.53
N LEU A 195 0.28 20.80 6.98
CA LEU A 195 1.62 20.83 7.62
C LEU A 195 1.64 21.52 8.99
N THR A 196 0.69 22.42 9.26
CA THR A 196 0.60 23.09 10.56
C THR A 196 0.13 22.13 11.66
N GLU A 197 -0.88 21.32 11.37
CA GLU A 197 -1.49 20.38 12.32
C GLU A 197 -0.75 19.03 12.31
N PHE A 198 -0.16 18.66 11.18
CA PHE A 198 0.56 17.40 10.95
C PHE A 198 1.94 17.65 10.34
N PRO A 199 2.89 18.21 11.12
CA PRO A 199 4.24 18.52 10.63
C PRO A 199 5.02 17.30 10.15
N ALA A 200 4.64 16.09 10.58
CA ALA A 200 5.23 14.82 10.14
C ALA A 200 5.04 14.53 8.64
N LEU A 201 4.09 15.20 7.97
CA LEU A 201 3.93 15.12 6.51
C LEU A 201 5.04 15.89 5.76
N GLY A 202 5.72 16.81 6.43
CA GLY A 202 6.85 17.57 5.89
C GLY A 202 8.20 16.90 6.16
N GLY A 203 9.28 17.67 5.96
CA GLY A 203 10.66 17.22 6.14
C GLY A 203 11.32 16.67 4.87
N ASP A 204 12.61 16.38 4.97
CA ASP A 204 13.45 16.04 3.80
C ASP A 204 13.03 14.75 3.09
N ASP A 205 12.43 13.81 3.82
CA ASP A 205 11.89 12.54 3.29
C ASP A 205 10.36 12.42 3.46
N GLY A 206 9.68 13.51 3.83
CA GLY A 206 8.24 13.50 4.12
C GLY A 206 7.34 13.39 2.89
N VAL A 207 6.05 13.15 3.13
CA VAL A 207 5.00 13.06 2.09
C VAL A 207 5.03 14.26 1.13
N GLN A 208 5.23 15.47 1.66
CA GLN A 208 5.35 16.69 0.84
C GLN A 208 6.48 16.59 -0.19
N ARG A 209 7.66 16.12 0.21
CA ARG A 209 8.80 15.94 -0.70
C ARG A 209 8.51 14.86 -1.72
N GLN A 210 7.92 13.74 -1.29
CA GLN A 210 7.60 12.63 -2.19
C GLN A 210 6.58 13.06 -3.25
N ILE A 211 5.57 13.87 -2.89
CA ILE A 211 4.64 14.45 -3.87
C ILE A 211 5.38 15.23 -4.95
N ALA A 212 6.38 16.04 -4.59
CA ALA A 212 7.13 16.83 -5.57
C ALA A 212 7.90 15.96 -6.60
N LEU A 213 8.27 14.73 -6.22
CA LEU A 213 9.00 13.77 -7.06
C LEU A 213 8.08 12.90 -7.94
N LEU A 214 6.77 12.92 -7.70
CA LEU A 214 5.81 12.17 -8.49
C LEU A 214 5.75 12.65 -9.95
N PRO A 215 5.45 11.76 -10.91
CA PRO A 215 5.19 12.17 -12.28
C PRO A 215 3.91 13.00 -12.39
N ASP A 216 3.89 13.94 -13.33
CA ASP A 216 2.64 14.61 -13.72
C ASP A 216 1.86 13.71 -14.69
N ILE A 217 0.97 12.87 -14.15
CA ILE A 217 0.04 12.08 -14.96
C ILE A 217 -1.16 12.91 -15.42
N GLU A 218 -1.77 12.50 -16.53
CA GLU A 218 -2.99 13.12 -17.05
C GLU A 218 -4.19 12.19 -16.85
N LEU A 219 -5.20 12.68 -16.13
CA LEU A 219 -6.47 11.98 -15.96
C LEU A 219 -7.26 11.96 -17.29
N PRO A 220 -8.05 10.90 -17.56
CA PRO A 220 -8.88 10.79 -18.76
C PRO A 220 -9.73 12.04 -19.06
#